data_AF-A0A965YWM3-F1
#
_entry.id   AF-A0A965YWM3-F1
#
_cell.length_a   1.000
_cell.length_b   1.000
_cell.length_c   1.000
_cell.angle_alpha   90.00
_cell.angle_beta   90.00
_cell.angle_gamma   90.00
#
_symmetry.space_group_name_H-M   'P 1'
#
loop_
_entity.id
_entity.type
_entity.pdbx_description
1 polymer ?
#
loop_
_entity_poly.entity_id
_entity_poly.type
_entity_poly.pdbx_seq_one_letter_code
_entity_poly.pdbx_strand_id
1 'polypeptide(L)'
;MKQRAQNTFVVLCLSLCFTLLPLTLFAGEGSSSPAIKGRETVTITQELKEKYPLKRVHAKLSLECLFCHDGQGNNPEAFKAVRDKTCLECHDSKEKLANRLGFIGKANPHNSIHDGTRLSCDECHYEHKESMNMCAECHEKEIATNMWMRKTP
;
A
#
# COMPACT_ATOMS: atom_id res chain seq x y z
N MET A 1 22.17 -29.50 66.23
CA MET A 1 21.61 -29.22 67.58
C MET A 1 20.65 -28.05 67.47
N LYS A 2 19.47 -28.12 68.13
CA LYS A 2 18.50 -27.04 68.52
C LYS A 2 18.15 -25.95 67.48
N GLN A 3 16.91 -25.84 66.98
CA GLN A 3 15.72 -25.21 67.63
C GLN A 3 15.96 -23.72 68.00
N ARG A 4 15.05 -22.74 67.88
CA ARG A 4 13.57 -22.63 67.63
C ARG A 4 13.32 -21.20 67.04
N ALA A 5 12.15 -20.70 66.62
CA ALA A 5 10.74 -21.12 66.57
C ALA A 5 10.02 -20.44 65.36
N GLN A 6 9.03 -21.05 64.70
CA GLN A 6 7.56 -20.92 64.89
C GLN A 6 6.94 -19.51 64.71
N ASN A 7 6.06 -19.39 63.70
CA ASN A 7 4.65 -19.12 63.97
C ASN A 7 3.77 -19.74 62.86
N THR A 8 2.93 -20.70 63.26
CA THR A 8 1.86 -21.33 62.48
C THR A 8 0.51 -20.65 62.80
N PHE A 9 -0.57 -21.11 62.15
CA PHE A 9 -1.95 -20.53 62.14
C PHE A 9 -2.08 -19.31 61.21
N VAL A 10 -3.12 -19.18 60.37
CA VAL A 10 -4.43 -19.86 60.34
C VAL A 10 -4.72 -20.51 58.97
N VAL A 11 -5.34 -21.68 58.99
CA VAL A 11 -5.86 -22.40 57.80
C VAL A 11 -7.34 -22.04 57.61
N LEU A 12 -7.84 -22.24 56.38
CA LEU A 12 -9.27 -22.37 56.03
C LEU A 12 -10.05 -21.08 55.78
N CYS A 13 -10.34 -20.83 54.50
CA CYS A 13 -11.67 -20.36 54.07
C CYS A 13 -11.92 -20.77 52.61
N LEU A 14 -12.33 -22.02 52.40
CA LEU A 14 -13.09 -22.36 51.19
C LEU A 14 -14.41 -21.58 51.28
N SER A 15 -14.73 -20.78 50.26
CA SER A 15 -16.08 -20.26 50.06
C SER A 15 -16.33 -20.05 48.58
N LEU A 16 -17.45 -20.59 48.11
CA LEU A 16 -17.87 -20.57 46.71
C LEU A 16 -18.01 -19.14 46.19
N CYS A 17 -17.44 -18.87 45.03
CA CYS A 17 -17.94 -17.83 44.13
C CYS A 17 -18.10 -18.39 42.71
N PHE A 18 -18.82 -19.51 42.62
CA PHE A 18 -19.17 -20.17 41.36
C PHE A 18 -20.49 -19.59 40.83
N THR A 19 -20.47 -18.33 40.42
CA THR A 19 -21.65 -17.63 39.88
C THR A 19 -21.33 -16.91 38.58
N LEU A 20 -21.69 -17.57 37.48
CA LEU A 20 -22.21 -16.95 36.25
C LEU A 20 -21.36 -15.81 35.65
N LEU A 21 -20.25 -16.16 35.00
CA LEU A 21 -19.70 -15.29 33.97
C LEU A 21 -20.54 -15.49 32.68
N PRO A 22 -21.21 -14.46 32.14
CA PRO A 22 -22.03 -14.62 30.95
C PRO A 22 -21.15 -14.92 29.74
N LEU A 23 -21.63 -15.80 28.86
CA LEU A 23 -21.00 -16.14 27.59
C LEU A 23 -21.12 -14.96 26.61
N THR A 24 -20.28 -13.94 26.78
CA THR A 24 -20.21 -12.82 25.84
C THR A 24 -19.71 -13.33 24.50
N LEU A 25 -20.59 -13.35 23.50
CA LEU A 25 -20.18 -13.56 22.11
C LEU A 25 -19.07 -12.55 21.78
N PHE A 26 -17.91 -13.05 21.40
CA PHE A 26 -17.00 -12.30 20.54
C PHE A 26 -17.68 -12.18 19.16
N ALA A 27 -18.58 -11.22 19.05
CA ALA A 27 -18.91 -10.66 17.75
C ALA A 27 -17.60 -10.13 17.17
N GLY A 28 -17.15 -10.72 16.06
CA GLY A 28 -15.89 -10.35 15.46
C GLY A 28 -15.89 -8.85 15.16
N GLU A 29 -14.91 -8.13 15.70
CA GLU A 29 -14.67 -6.74 15.35
C GLU A 29 -14.32 -6.69 13.87
N GLY A 30 -15.31 -6.36 13.04
CA GLY A 30 -15.09 -6.01 11.66
C GLY A 30 -14.09 -4.87 11.65
N SER A 31 -12.93 -5.09 11.03
CA SER A 31 -11.81 -4.15 10.92
C SER A 31 -12.28 -2.86 10.24
N SER A 32 -12.83 -1.97 11.05
CA SER A 32 -13.33 -0.68 10.65
C SER A 32 -12.14 0.26 10.68
N SER A 33 -11.64 0.57 9.49
CA SER A 33 -10.64 1.62 9.31
C SER A 33 -11.12 2.90 10.01
N PRO A 34 -10.21 3.65 10.66
CA PRO A 34 -10.60 4.78 11.49
C PRO A 34 -11.40 5.80 10.68
N ALA A 35 -12.56 6.20 11.21
CA ALA A 35 -13.50 7.06 10.52
C ALA A 35 -12.93 8.48 10.31
N ILE A 36 -12.33 8.72 9.15
CA ILE A 36 -11.90 10.05 8.71
C ILE A 36 -13.14 10.88 8.37
N LYS A 37 -13.51 11.76 9.30
CA LYS A 37 -14.69 12.62 9.20
C LYS A 37 -14.52 13.62 8.05
N GLY A 38 -15.32 13.47 6.99
CA GLY A 38 -15.39 14.44 5.89
C GLY A 38 -14.47 14.20 4.69
N ARG A 39 -13.92 12.99 4.50
CA ARG A 39 -13.36 12.63 3.18
C ARG A 39 -14.50 12.63 2.16
N GLU A 40 -14.28 13.23 0.99
CA GLU A 40 -15.15 13.03 -0.17
C GLU A 40 -15.24 11.52 -0.47
N THR A 41 -16.35 11.08 -1.06
CA THR A 41 -16.56 9.66 -1.40
C THR A 41 -16.99 9.52 -2.85
N VAL A 42 -16.38 8.58 -3.55
CA VAL A 42 -16.72 8.22 -4.93
C VAL A 42 -17.38 6.84 -4.91
N THR A 43 -18.62 6.75 -5.39
CA THR A 43 -19.29 5.45 -5.56
C THR A 43 -18.69 4.73 -6.77
N ILE A 44 -17.89 3.70 -6.53
CA ILE A 44 -17.19 2.96 -7.60
C ILE A 44 -18.16 1.97 -8.27
N THR A 45 -18.78 2.41 -9.37
CA THR A 45 -19.62 1.57 -10.23
C THR A 45 -18.78 0.57 -11.04
N GLN A 46 -19.42 -0.45 -11.61
CA GLN A 46 -18.75 -1.39 -12.52
C GLN A 46 -18.25 -0.69 -13.80
N GLU A 47 -19.07 0.21 -14.35
CA GLU A 47 -18.71 1.06 -15.50
C GLU A 47 -17.43 1.87 -15.25
N LEU A 48 -17.28 2.48 -14.06
CA LEU A 48 -16.06 3.21 -13.71
C LEU A 48 -14.82 2.29 -13.64
N LYS A 49 -14.96 1.04 -13.19
CA LYS A 49 -13.85 0.06 -13.18
C LYS A 49 -13.45 -0.40 -14.58
N GLU A 50 -14.40 -0.44 -15.51
CA GLU A 50 -14.15 -0.79 -16.91
C GLU A 50 -13.54 0.38 -17.70
N LYS A 51 -14.02 1.61 -17.44
CA LYS A 51 -13.54 2.85 -18.05
C LYS A 51 -12.17 3.31 -17.50
N TYR A 52 -11.93 3.08 -16.21
CA TYR A 52 -10.69 3.45 -15.50
C TYR A 52 -10.12 2.22 -14.77
N PRO A 53 -9.62 1.21 -15.51
CA PRO A 53 -9.08 0.00 -14.90
C PRO A 53 -7.90 0.32 -13.97
N LEU A 54 -7.74 -0.45 -12.90
CA LEU A 54 -6.53 -0.43 -12.09
C LEU A 54 -5.63 -1.59 -12.50
N LYS A 55 -4.31 -1.37 -12.46
CA LYS A 55 -3.36 -2.46 -12.64
C LYS A 55 -3.55 -3.49 -11.53
N ARG A 56 -3.36 -4.75 -11.88
CA ARG A 56 -3.55 -5.93 -11.00
C ARG A 56 -2.94 -5.79 -9.60
N VAL A 57 -1.84 -5.05 -9.44
CA VAL A 57 -1.19 -4.84 -8.12
C VAL A 57 -1.98 -3.87 -7.24
N HIS A 58 -2.42 -2.73 -7.75
CA HIS A 58 -3.24 -1.76 -7.01
C HIS A 58 -4.69 -2.24 -6.86
N ALA A 59 -5.25 -2.85 -7.90
CA ALA A 59 -6.57 -3.47 -7.85
C ALA A 59 -6.69 -4.53 -6.73
N LYS A 60 -5.63 -5.31 -6.49
CA LYS A 60 -5.56 -6.31 -5.40
C LYS A 60 -5.50 -5.72 -3.99
N LEU A 61 -5.12 -4.45 -3.86
CA LEU A 61 -5.14 -3.71 -2.60
C LEU A 61 -6.49 -2.99 -2.38
N SER A 62 -7.45 -3.16 -3.29
CA SER A 62 -8.77 -2.53 -3.26
C SER A 62 -8.70 -1.00 -3.12
N LEU A 63 -7.72 -0.36 -3.75
CA LEU A 63 -7.59 1.09 -3.70
C LEU A 63 -8.79 1.78 -4.36
N GLU A 64 -9.41 2.70 -3.63
CA GLU A 64 -10.45 3.57 -4.13
C GLU A 64 -9.85 4.76 -4.90
N CYS A 65 -10.64 5.42 -5.75
CA CYS A 65 -10.16 6.50 -6.62
C CYS A 65 -9.41 7.62 -5.86
N LEU A 66 -9.88 7.94 -4.66
CA LEU A 66 -9.34 9.01 -3.81
C LEU A 66 -8.08 8.62 -3.02
N PHE A 67 -7.59 7.37 -3.11
CA PHE A 67 -6.21 7.07 -2.68
C PHE A 67 -5.17 7.77 -3.55
N CYS A 68 -5.49 7.97 -4.84
CA CYS A 68 -4.61 8.67 -5.78
C CYS A 68 -5.09 10.10 -6.05
N HIS A 69 -6.39 10.28 -6.26
CA HIS A 69 -7.00 11.57 -6.64
C HIS A 69 -7.51 12.37 -5.43
N ASP A 70 -6.79 12.30 -4.31
CA ASP A 70 -7.14 13.07 -3.11
C ASP A 70 -7.16 14.59 -3.39
N GLY A 71 -8.17 15.28 -2.89
CA GLY A 71 -8.37 16.72 -3.15
C GLY A 71 -8.78 17.10 -4.59
N GLN A 72 -9.13 16.14 -5.45
CA GLN A 72 -9.62 16.42 -6.81
C GLN A 72 -11.15 16.44 -6.93
N GLY A 73 -11.89 16.39 -5.82
CA GLY A 73 -13.35 16.31 -5.81
C GLY A 73 -13.86 14.87 -5.85
N ASN A 74 -15.16 14.71 -6.11
CA ASN A 74 -15.83 13.41 -6.18
C ASN A 74 -16.28 12.98 -7.59
N ASN A 75 -15.81 13.67 -8.65
CA ASN A 75 -16.15 13.35 -10.04
C ASN A 75 -14.95 12.74 -10.79
N PRO A 76 -14.89 11.41 -10.99
CA PRO A 76 -13.79 10.74 -11.69
C PRO A 76 -13.52 11.25 -13.11
N GLU A 77 -14.53 11.76 -13.82
CA GLU A 77 -14.33 12.26 -15.19
C GLU A 77 -13.62 13.62 -15.23
N ALA A 78 -13.65 14.36 -14.12
CA ALA A 78 -12.95 15.64 -13.96
C ALA A 78 -11.55 15.48 -13.35
N PHE A 79 -11.15 14.27 -12.97
CA PHE A 79 -9.85 14.00 -12.38
C PHE A 79 -8.71 14.23 -13.36
N LYS A 80 -7.61 14.77 -12.83
CA LYS A 80 -6.36 15.04 -13.54
C LYS A 80 -5.32 13.99 -13.16
N ALA A 81 -4.33 13.80 -14.04
CA ALA A 81 -3.18 12.96 -13.74
C ALA A 81 -2.56 13.35 -12.39
N VAL A 82 -2.27 12.35 -11.57
CA VAL A 82 -1.62 12.54 -10.28
C VAL A 82 -0.13 12.85 -10.48
N ARG A 83 0.50 13.50 -9.51
CA ARG A 83 1.92 13.84 -9.54
C ARG A 83 2.71 12.87 -8.68
N ASP A 84 4.01 12.76 -8.92
CA ASP A 84 4.94 11.86 -8.22
C ASP A 84 4.69 11.71 -6.72
N LYS A 85 4.43 12.81 -6.01
CA LYS A 85 4.15 12.82 -4.57
C LYS A 85 3.15 11.73 -4.15
N THR A 86 2.04 11.59 -4.88
CA THR A 86 1.00 10.58 -4.63
C THR A 86 1.56 9.15 -4.74
N CYS A 87 2.44 8.89 -5.71
CA CYS A 87 3.09 7.59 -5.86
C CYS A 87 4.09 7.34 -4.72
N LEU A 88 4.90 8.35 -4.40
CA LEU A 88 6.01 8.29 -3.44
C LEU A 88 5.51 8.16 -1.98
N GLU A 89 4.27 8.52 -1.68
CA GLU A 89 3.62 8.26 -0.38
C GLU A 89 3.57 6.75 -0.02
N CYS A 90 3.50 5.87 -1.01
CA CYS A 90 3.58 4.41 -0.82
C CYS A 90 4.89 3.81 -1.36
N HIS A 91 5.52 4.43 -2.36
CA HIS A 91 6.72 3.91 -3.03
C HIS A 91 8.05 4.47 -2.50
N ASP A 92 8.04 5.30 -1.45
CA ASP A 92 9.21 5.97 -0.88
C ASP A 92 9.85 6.95 -1.89
N SER A 93 11.10 7.34 -1.72
CA SER A 93 11.82 8.30 -2.57
C SER A 93 12.29 7.73 -3.91
N LYS A 94 12.42 8.60 -4.93
CA LYS A 94 12.98 8.23 -6.24
C LYS A 94 14.41 7.70 -6.12
N GLU A 95 15.19 8.25 -5.19
CA GLU A 95 16.55 7.83 -4.86
C GLU A 95 16.57 6.39 -4.30
N LYS A 96 15.59 6.01 -3.48
CA LYS A 96 15.46 4.64 -2.99
C LYS A 96 15.03 3.68 -4.11
N LEU A 97 14.10 4.10 -4.98
CA LEU A 97 13.68 3.32 -6.14
C LEU A 97 14.84 3.10 -7.14
N ALA A 98 15.67 4.11 -7.35
CA ALA A 98 16.93 4.02 -8.08
C ALA A 98 17.90 3.03 -7.43
N ASN A 99 18.19 3.18 -6.13
CA ASN A 99 19.12 2.32 -5.42
C ASN A 99 18.70 0.84 -5.42
N ARG A 100 17.38 0.55 -5.36
CA ARG A 100 16.86 -0.82 -5.50
C ARG A 100 17.16 -1.47 -6.85
N LEU A 101 17.39 -0.69 -7.90
CA LEU A 101 17.79 -1.14 -9.24
C LEU A 101 19.28 -0.92 -9.52
N GLY A 102 20.09 -0.55 -8.52
CA GLY A 102 21.53 -0.27 -8.69
C GLY A 102 22.34 -1.44 -9.29
N PHE A 103 21.86 -2.68 -9.13
CA PHE A 103 22.46 -3.87 -9.74
C PHE A 103 22.38 -3.89 -11.30
N ILE A 104 21.52 -3.05 -11.89
CA ILE A 104 21.40 -2.87 -13.34
C ILE A 104 22.44 -1.83 -13.86
N GLY A 105 23.07 -1.06 -12.97
CA GLY A 105 24.13 -0.10 -13.32
C GLY A 105 23.63 1.09 -14.14
N LYS A 106 24.36 1.47 -15.20
CA LYS A 106 24.01 2.60 -16.10
C LYS A 106 22.66 2.45 -16.80
N ALA A 107 22.17 1.23 -16.82
CA ALA A 107 20.93 0.80 -17.44
C ALA A 107 19.72 0.91 -16.46
N ASN A 108 19.84 1.66 -15.38
CA ASN A 108 18.77 1.82 -14.39
C ASN A 108 17.70 2.83 -14.87
N PRO A 109 16.43 2.41 -15.11
CA PRO A 109 15.39 3.32 -15.60
C PRO A 109 14.98 4.40 -14.58
N HIS A 110 15.21 4.17 -13.28
CA HIS A 110 14.94 5.17 -12.23
C HIS A 110 16.15 6.07 -11.93
N ASN A 111 17.27 5.88 -12.63
CA ASN A 111 18.44 6.75 -12.57
C ASN A 111 19.12 6.77 -13.94
N SER A 112 18.43 7.33 -14.93
CA SER A 112 18.87 7.30 -16.33
C SER A 112 20.10 8.20 -16.52
N ILE A 113 20.93 7.91 -17.54
CA ILE A 113 22.10 8.75 -17.85
C ILE A 113 21.73 10.14 -18.40
N HIS A 114 20.50 10.32 -18.84
CA HIS A 114 19.98 11.57 -19.41
C HIS A 114 19.37 12.47 -18.33
N ASP A 115 18.61 11.87 -17.41
CA ASP A 115 17.76 12.61 -16.47
C ASP A 115 18.02 12.33 -15.00
N GLY A 116 18.80 11.29 -14.68
CA GLY A 116 19.01 10.83 -13.31
C GLY A 116 17.69 10.36 -12.69
N THR A 117 17.42 10.77 -11.45
CA THR A 117 16.17 10.49 -10.73
C THR A 117 15.01 11.44 -11.08
N ARG A 118 15.13 12.28 -12.11
CA ARG A 118 14.18 13.41 -12.32
C ARG A 118 12.88 13.05 -13.05
N LEU A 119 12.87 12.03 -13.92
CA LEU A 119 11.70 11.62 -14.72
C LEU A 119 10.45 11.41 -13.86
N SER A 120 9.29 11.89 -14.32
CA SER A 120 8.02 11.76 -13.59
C SER A 120 7.51 10.32 -13.63
N CYS A 121 6.86 9.86 -12.56
CA CYS A 121 6.36 8.49 -12.48
C CYS A 121 5.33 8.17 -13.58
N ASP A 122 4.51 9.16 -13.93
CA ASP A 122 3.44 9.08 -14.92
C ASP A 122 3.92 9.14 -16.39
N GLU A 123 5.19 9.42 -16.66
CA GLU A 123 5.75 9.38 -18.03
C GLU A 123 5.84 7.94 -18.59
N CYS A 124 5.99 6.96 -17.72
CA CYS A 124 6.02 5.53 -18.08
C CYS A 124 4.89 4.72 -17.42
N HIS A 125 4.60 4.97 -16.13
CA HIS A 125 3.69 4.14 -15.33
C HIS A 125 2.24 4.66 -15.32
N TYR A 126 1.57 4.56 -16.47
CA TYR A 126 0.13 4.85 -16.55
C TYR A 126 -0.71 3.79 -15.83
N GLU A 127 -1.58 4.17 -14.89
CA GLU A 127 -2.44 3.22 -14.17
C GLU A 127 -3.63 2.75 -15.02
N HIS A 128 -4.42 3.70 -15.55
CA HIS A 128 -5.69 3.45 -16.26
C HIS A 128 -5.57 3.07 -17.75
N LYS A 129 -4.35 2.75 -18.21
CA LYS A 129 -4.06 2.25 -19.57
C LYS A 129 -2.77 1.42 -19.55
N GLU A 130 -2.38 0.87 -20.69
CA GLU A 130 -1.07 0.20 -20.82
C GLU A 130 0.06 1.18 -20.45
N SER A 131 1.09 0.70 -19.74
CA SER A 131 2.31 1.46 -19.47
C SER A 131 3.20 1.50 -20.71
N MET A 132 4.00 2.54 -20.89
CA MET A 132 5.00 2.60 -21.96
C MET A 132 6.41 2.55 -21.39
N ASN A 133 7.36 2.02 -22.17
CA ASN A 133 8.78 2.20 -21.90
C ASN A 133 9.35 3.19 -22.91
N MET A 134 9.41 4.48 -22.56
CA MET A 134 9.95 5.51 -23.46
C MET A 134 11.41 5.22 -23.88
N CYS A 135 12.17 4.54 -23.03
CA CYS A 135 13.55 4.15 -23.35
C CYS A 135 13.61 3.12 -24.49
N ALA A 136 12.53 2.39 -24.78
CA ALA A 136 12.46 1.41 -25.87
C ALA A 136 12.61 2.04 -27.25
N GLU A 137 12.26 3.32 -27.39
CA GLU A 137 12.36 4.07 -28.65
C GLU A 137 13.82 4.25 -29.12
N CYS A 138 14.81 4.05 -28.25
CA CYS A 138 16.24 4.14 -28.56
C CYS A 138 17.09 2.95 -28.06
N HIS A 139 16.65 2.24 -27.02
CA HIS A 139 17.40 1.17 -26.34
C HIS A 139 16.74 -0.22 -26.52
N GLU A 140 16.31 -0.52 -27.74
CA GLU A 140 15.62 -1.78 -28.07
C GLU A 140 16.40 -3.03 -27.62
N LYS A 141 17.74 -3.02 -27.70
CA LYS A 141 18.57 -4.20 -27.38
C LYS A 141 18.63 -4.49 -25.88
N GLU A 142 18.82 -3.46 -25.08
CA GLU A 142 18.80 -3.53 -23.62
C GLU A 142 17.41 -4.01 -23.14
N ILE A 143 16.35 -3.54 -23.78
CA ILE A 143 14.96 -3.86 -23.43
C ILE A 143 14.51 -5.22 -23.97
N ALA A 144 15.04 -5.69 -25.11
CA ALA A 144 14.79 -7.04 -25.63
C ALA A 144 15.20 -8.16 -24.65
N THR A 145 16.12 -7.87 -23.72
CA THR A 145 16.48 -8.78 -22.62
C THR A 145 15.51 -8.75 -21.43
N ASN A 146 14.42 -7.97 -21.50
CA ASN A 146 13.49 -7.62 -20.40
C ASN A 146 14.18 -6.96 -19.19
N MET A 147 15.30 -6.28 -19.41
CA MET A 147 16.05 -5.63 -18.32
C MET A 147 15.33 -4.39 -17.78
N TRP A 148 14.67 -3.59 -18.65
CA TRP A 148 13.92 -2.39 -18.22
C TRP A 148 12.44 -2.63 -18.45
N MET A 149 11.76 -2.92 -17.35
CA MET A 149 10.39 -3.43 -17.31
C MET A 149 10.24 -4.80 -18.01
N ARG A 150 9.40 -5.65 -17.43
CA ARG A 150 8.89 -6.83 -18.14
C ARG A 150 7.92 -6.34 -19.22
N LYS A 151 7.65 -7.15 -20.24
CA LYS A 151 6.54 -6.90 -21.19
C LYS A 151 5.32 -6.36 -20.44
N THR A 152 4.90 -5.16 -20.84
CA THR A 152 3.71 -4.51 -20.31
C THR A 152 2.50 -5.36 -20.68
N PRO A 153 1.66 -5.73 -19.69
CA PRO A 153 0.42 -6.46 -19.93
C PRO A 153 -0.74 -5.53 -20.28
#